data_AF-A0AAV6VSX8-F1
#
_entry.id   AF-A0AAV6VSX8-F1
#
_cell.length_a   1.000
_cell.length_b   1.000
_cell.length_c   1.000
_cell.angle_alpha   90.00
_cell.angle_beta   90.00
_cell.angle_gamma   90.00
#
_symmetry.space_group_name_H-M   'P 1'
#
loop_
_entity.id
_entity.type
_entity.pdbx_description
1 polymer ?
#
loop_
_entity_poly.entity_id
_entity_poly.type
_entity_poly.pdbx_seq_one_letter_code
_entity_poly.pdbx_strand_id
1 'polypeptide(L)'
;MDTSLLLFLALTYLPALTSSAILESQRPSTRVVTTKYGTLRGVIVTLSNRHLQPVEKFLGVPYAGVPTGSLRFMPPVTPPHWKGVKPADQLSPVCPQKLPDIGNETEALKRMPAGRLDYLKRLLPFLKNQSEDCLYLNIYAPASGE
;
A
#
# COMPACT_ATOMS: atom_id res chain seq x y z
N MET A 1 29.84 0.12 57.55
CA MET A 1 30.82 -0.70 56.84
C MET A 1 30.10 -2.02 56.57
N ASP A 2 29.61 -2.36 55.38
CA ASP A 2 29.93 -1.88 54.04
C ASP A 2 28.85 -2.36 53.04
N THR A 3 28.92 -1.79 51.82
CA THR A 3 28.32 -2.27 50.56
C THR A 3 26.83 -1.97 50.30
N SER A 4 26.42 -0.73 50.58
CA SER A 4 25.39 -0.03 49.78
C SER A 4 26.12 0.89 48.79
N LEU A 5 25.56 1.13 47.60
CA LEU A 5 26.16 1.75 46.41
C LEU A 5 27.11 0.83 45.62
N LEU A 6 26.61 0.11 44.61
CA LEU A 6 27.28 -0.09 43.30
C LEU A 6 26.37 -0.84 42.30
N LEU A 7 25.06 -0.61 42.33
CA LEU A 7 24.14 -1.23 41.35
C LEU A 7 23.08 -0.25 40.81
N PHE A 8 23.45 1.03 40.66
CA PHE A 8 22.58 2.08 40.10
C PHE A 8 23.14 2.77 38.86
N LEU A 9 24.17 2.22 38.19
CA LEU A 9 24.74 2.80 36.97
C LEU A 9 24.79 1.80 35.81
N ALA A 10 23.63 1.27 35.46
CA ALA A 10 23.41 0.68 34.14
C ALA A 10 22.10 1.18 33.55
N LEU A 11 21.90 2.52 33.55
CA LEU A 11 21.09 3.15 32.50
C LEU A 11 21.93 3.10 31.22
N THR A 12 21.92 1.93 30.57
CA THR A 12 22.44 1.80 29.22
C THR A 12 21.53 2.60 28.29
N TYR A 13 22.14 3.61 27.70
CA TYR A 13 21.66 4.44 26.62
C TYR A 13 20.92 3.58 25.59
N LEU A 14 19.59 3.68 25.52
CA LEU A 14 18.81 3.20 24.38
C LEU A 14 18.99 4.25 23.28
N PRO A 15 19.77 4.00 22.21
CA PRO A 15 19.71 4.88 21.06
C PRO A 15 18.30 4.73 20.51
N ALA A 16 17.52 5.82 20.54
CA ALA A 16 16.29 5.89 19.79
C ALA A 16 16.66 5.62 18.32
N LEU A 17 16.26 4.46 17.79
CA LEU A 17 16.27 4.23 16.35
C LEU A 17 15.24 5.21 15.76
N THR A 18 15.69 6.41 15.42
CA THR A 18 14.95 7.28 14.53
C THR A 18 15.01 6.64 13.15
N SER A 19 14.06 5.75 12.88
CA SER A 19 13.79 5.30 11.52
C SER A 19 13.39 6.53 10.72
N SER A 20 14.34 7.10 9.97
CA SER A 20 14.06 8.09 8.94
C SER A 20 13.45 7.36 7.74
N ALA A 21 12.26 6.81 7.95
CA ALA A 21 11.33 6.64 6.85
C ALA A 21 11.13 8.04 6.26
N ILE A 22 11.46 8.22 4.99
CA ILE A 22 11.01 9.37 4.22
C ILE A 22 9.49 9.25 4.21
N LEU A 23 8.83 9.88 5.18
CA LEU A 23 7.39 10.00 5.17
C LEU A 23 7.09 10.90 3.99
N GLU A 24 6.71 10.32 2.85
CA GLU A 24 5.92 11.06 1.88
C GLU A 24 4.84 11.77 2.69
N SER A 25 4.82 13.10 2.65
CA SER A 25 3.83 13.88 3.37
C SER A 25 2.48 13.63 2.70
N GLN A 26 1.82 12.57 3.16
CA GLN A 26 0.49 12.19 2.73
C GLN A 26 -0.48 12.80 3.74
N ARG A 27 -1.38 13.64 3.25
CA ARG A 27 -2.44 14.24 4.07
C ARG A 27 -3.81 13.78 3.58
N PRO A 28 -4.78 13.54 4.47
CA PRO A 28 -6.15 13.30 4.07
C PRO A 28 -6.64 14.41 3.14
N SER A 29 -7.29 14.05 2.04
CA SER A 29 -7.90 15.05 1.18
C SER A 29 -9.04 15.74 1.93
N THR A 30 -9.14 17.06 1.77
CA THR A 30 -10.29 17.83 2.23
C THR A 30 -11.51 17.55 1.36
N ARG A 31 -11.29 17.20 0.09
CA ARG A 31 -12.34 16.89 -0.88
C ARG A 31 -12.87 15.48 -0.63
N VAL A 32 -14.19 15.39 -0.71
CA VAL A 32 -14.93 14.13 -0.65
C VAL A 32 -15.63 13.95 -1.99
N VAL A 33 -15.43 12.80 -2.63
CA VAL A 33 -15.93 12.53 -3.98
C VAL A 33 -17.08 11.54 -3.90
N THR A 34 -18.22 11.91 -4.48
CA THR A 34 -19.39 11.03 -4.57
C THR A 34 -19.36 10.27 -5.90
N THR A 35 -19.36 8.95 -5.82
CA THR A 35 -19.46 8.04 -6.98
C THR A 35 -20.89 7.51 -7.11
N LYS A 36 -21.17 6.72 -8.15
CA LYS A 36 -22.44 6.01 -8.32
C LYS A 36 -22.77 5.07 -7.15
N TYR A 37 -21.75 4.50 -6.49
CA TYR A 37 -21.90 3.43 -5.50
C TYR A 37 -21.76 3.91 -4.05
N GLY A 38 -21.19 5.10 -3.86
CA GLY A 38 -20.99 5.68 -2.54
C GLY A 38 -19.92 6.76 -2.54
N THR A 39 -19.64 7.27 -1.35
CA THR A 39 -18.77 8.43 -1.16
C THR A 39 -17.37 8.01 -0.71
N LEU A 40 -16.34 8.65 -1.25
CA LEU A 40 -14.93 8.33 -1.03
C LEU A 40 -14.13 9.55 -0.54
N ARG A 41 -13.06 9.29 0.23
CA ARG A 41 -12.04 10.28 0.56
C ARG A 41 -10.66 9.73 0.23
N GLY A 42 -9.94 10.41 -0.66
CA GLY A 42 -8.56 10.07 -1.01
C GLY A 42 -7.53 10.78 -0.12
N VAL A 43 -6.27 10.75 -0.55
CA VAL A 43 -5.16 11.46 0.09
C VAL A 43 -4.39 12.29 -0.92
N ILE A 44 -3.88 13.44 -0.49
CA ILE A 44 -3.03 14.30 -1.31
C ILE A 44 -1.57 13.96 -0.99
N VAL A 45 -0.79 13.73 -2.05
CA VAL A 45 0.65 13.44 -1.98
C VAL A 45 1.40 14.54 -2.72
N THR A 46 2.37 15.15 -2.04
CA THR A 46 3.32 16.07 -2.66
C THR A 46 4.50 15.27 -3.20
N LEU A 47 4.80 15.43 -4.49
CA LEU A 47 5.88 14.71 -5.17
C LEU A 47 7.25 15.34 -4.81
N SER A 48 8.31 14.52 -4.83
CA SER A 48 9.66 14.98 -4.48
C SER A 48 10.20 16.07 -5.40
N ASN A 49 9.76 16.09 -6.67
CA ASN A 49 10.08 17.16 -7.59
C ASN A 49 9.15 18.36 -7.33
N ARG A 50 9.73 19.46 -6.86
CA ARG A 50 9.02 20.69 -6.49
C ARG A 50 8.28 21.36 -7.65
N HIS A 51 8.63 21.03 -8.90
CA HIS A 51 7.97 21.55 -10.09
C HIS A 51 6.70 20.78 -10.46
N LEU A 52 6.47 19.62 -9.83
CA LEU A 52 5.27 18.83 -10.07
C LEU A 52 4.17 19.25 -9.10
N GLN A 53 2.95 19.36 -9.62
CA GLN A 53 1.77 19.61 -8.81
C GLN A 53 1.49 18.41 -7.89
N PRO A 54 0.92 18.65 -6.69
CA PRO A 54 0.45 17.55 -5.84
C PRO A 54 -0.58 16.69 -6.56
N VAL A 55 -0.62 15.41 -6.20
CA VAL A 55 -1.56 14.44 -6.76
C VAL A 55 -2.52 14.00 -5.66
N GLU A 56 -3.82 14.03 -5.95
CA GLU A 56 -4.82 13.35 -5.14
C GLU A 56 -4.94 11.91 -5.62
N LYS A 57 -4.70 10.95 -4.73
CA LYS A 57 -4.86 9.53 -5.00
C LYS A 57 -6.05 8.94 -4.24
N PHE A 58 -6.78 8.07 -4.92
CA PHE A 58 -7.85 7.24 -4.37
C PHE A 58 -7.42 5.80 -4.58
N LEU A 59 -7.08 5.10 -3.51
CA LEU A 59 -6.57 3.74 -3.53
C LEU A 59 -7.65 2.75 -3.09
N GLY A 60 -7.65 1.56 -3.69
CA GLY A 60 -8.54 0.49 -3.27
C GLY A 60 -10.02 0.78 -3.53
N VAL A 61 -10.36 1.46 -4.63
CA VAL A 61 -11.73 1.78 -4.99
C VAL A 61 -12.40 0.55 -5.64
N PRO A 62 -13.46 -0.03 -5.05
CA PRO A 62 -14.12 -1.20 -5.64
C PRO A 62 -14.87 -0.80 -6.92
N TYR A 63 -14.64 -1.53 -8.00
CA TYR A 63 -15.34 -1.30 -9.28
C TYR A 63 -16.30 -2.43 -9.66
N ALA A 64 -16.21 -3.59 -9.00
CA ALA A 64 -17.07 -4.73 -9.21
C ALA A 64 -17.32 -5.49 -7.89
N GLY A 65 -18.33 -6.35 -7.87
CA GLY A 65 -18.60 -7.27 -6.76
C GLY A 65 -17.54 -8.38 -6.66
N VAL A 66 -17.39 -8.93 -5.46
CA VAL A 66 -16.36 -9.94 -5.15
C VAL A 66 -16.56 -11.21 -6.00
N PRO A 67 -15.59 -11.64 -6.83
CA PRO A 67 -15.75 -12.76 -7.76
C PRO A 67 -15.47 -14.12 -7.10
N THR A 68 -16.03 -14.35 -5.90
CA THR A 68 -15.84 -15.58 -5.12
C THR A 68 -17.08 -16.46 -5.12
N GLY A 69 -16.92 -17.73 -4.70
CA GLY A 69 -18.04 -18.67 -4.58
C GLY A 69 -18.76 -18.88 -5.91
N SER A 70 -20.07 -18.67 -5.94
CA SER A 70 -20.91 -18.81 -7.14
C SER A 70 -20.62 -17.77 -8.23
N LEU A 71 -19.91 -16.69 -7.91
CA LEU A 71 -19.51 -15.66 -8.88
C LEU A 71 -18.15 -15.95 -9.52
N ARG A 72 -17.43 -17.00 -9.08
CA ARG A 72 -16.18 -17.39 -9.72
C ARG A 72 -16.46 -17.86 -11.15
N PHE A 73 -15.65 -17.39 -12.10
CA PHE A 73 -15.81 -17.65 -13.55
C PHE A 73 -17.09 -17.08 -14.17
N MET A 74 -17.81 -16.22 -13.46
CA MET A 74 -18.91 -15.43 -13.99
C MET A 74 -18.42 -14.04 -14.38
N PRO A 75 -19.14 -13.32 -15.27
CA PRO A 75 -18.87 -11.92 -15.52
C PRO A 75 -18.91 -11.09 -14.22
N PRO A 76 -18.06 -10.05 -14.09
CA PRO A 76 -18.12 -9.16 -12.94
C PRO A 76 -19.49 -8.51 -12.78
N VAL A 77 -19.97 -8.43 -11.54
CA VAL A 77 -21.24 -7.79 -11.20
C VAL A 77 -21.02 -6.42 -10.57
N THR A 78 -22.07 -5.62 -10.47
CA THR A 78 -22.04 -4.30 -9.81
C THR A 78 -21.53 -4.41 -8.37
N PRO A 79 -20.63 -3.53 -7.90
CA PRO A 79 -20.19 -3.54 -6.51
C PRO A 79 -21.34 -3.15 -5.57
N PRO A 80 -21.34 -3.64 -4.31
CA PRO A 80 -22.32 -3.21 -3.33
C PRO A 80 -22.19 -1.71 -3.03
N HIS A 81 -23.32 -1.05 -2.87
CA HIS A 81 -23.35 0.34 -2.40
C HIS A 81 -22.93 0.40 -0.92
N TRP A 82 -22.24 1.47 -0.52
CA TRP A 82 -21.89 1.70 0.89
C TRP A 82 -22.46 3.02 1.41
N LYS A 83 -22.67 3.08 2.72
CA LYS A 83 -23.10 4.29 3.43
C LYS A 83 -21.89 5.01 4.04
N GLY A 84 -22.00 6.32 4.16
CA GLY A 84 -20.93 7.15 4.72
C GLY A 84 -19.75 7.35 3.76
N VAL A 85 -18.66 7.91 4.29
CA VAL A 85 -17.44 8.20 3.53
C VAL A 85 -16.44 7.07 3.73
N LYS A 86 -16.14 6.31 2.67
CA LYS A 86 -15.12 5.26 2.70
C LYS A 86 -13.73 5.87 2.47
N PRO A 87 -12.74 5.60 3.33
CA PRO A 87 -11.36 6.00 3.07
C PRO A 87 -10.80 5.20 1.88
N ALA A 88 -10.15 5.90 0.96
CA ALA A 88 -9.51 5.36 -0.24
C ALA A 88 -8.01 5.73 -0.21
N ASP A 89 -7.34 5.33 0.87
CA ASP A 89 -5.97 5.71 1.21
C ASP A 89 -4.98 4.53 1.23
N GLN A 90 -5.48 3.30 1.05
CA GLN A 90 -4.71 2.07 1.07
C GLN A 90 -4.95 1.22 -0.17
N LEU A 91 -3.90 0.50 -0.59
CA LEU A 91 -4.01 -0.48 -1.67
C LEU A 91 -4.83 -1.68 -1.19
N SER A 92 -5.79 -2.12 -2.01
CA SER A 92 -6.49 -3.39 -1.81
C SER A 92 -5.58 -4.58 -2.14
N PRO A 93 -5.94 -5.81 -1.70
CA PRO A 93 -5.22 -7.02 -2.10
C PRO A 93 -5.12 -7.16 -3.63
N VAL A 94 -3.98 -7.66 -4.11
CA VAL A 94 -3.81 -8.02 -5.52
C VAL A 94 -4.48 -9.36 -5.81
N CYS A 95 -4.76 -9.65 -7.09
CA CYS A 95 -5.34 -10.92 -7.46
C CYS A 95 -4.38 -12.10 -7.23
N PRO A 96 -4.90 -13.32 -6.99
CA PRO A 96 -4.08 -14.49 -6.73
C PRO A 96 -3.15 -14.79 -7.91
N GLN A 97 -1.86 -14.91 -7.63
CA GLN A 97 -0.82 -15.20 -8.62
C GLN A 97 0.32 -16.00 -7.99
N LYS A 98 0.86 -16.95 -8.76
CA LYS A 98 2.04 -17.72 -8.34
C LYS A 98 3.29 -16.87 -8.51
N LEU A 99 3.83 -16.38 -7.40
CA LEU A 99 5.07 -15.60 -7.41
C LEU A 99 6.29 -16.53 -7.56
N PRO A 100 7.33 -16.11 -8.30
CA PRO A 100 8.58 -16.85 -8.37
C PRO A 100 9.29 -16.83 -7.00
N ASP A 101 9.84 -17.97 -6.59
CA ASP A 101 10.69 -18.03 -5.41
C ASP A 101 12.06 -17.40 -5.73
N ILE A 102 12.38 -16.33 -5.00
CA ILE A 102 13.66 -15.62 -5.09
C ILE A 102 14.39 -15.60 -3.74
N GLY A 103 13.98 -16.42 -2.77
CA GLY A 103 14.61 -16.48 -1.45
C GLY A 103 16.09 -16.86 -1.52
N ASN A 104 16.46 -17.68 -2.53
CA ASN A 104 17.84 -17.96 -2.88
C ASN A 104 18.19 -17.26 -4.20
N GLU A 105 18.97 -16.19 -4.12
CA GLU A 105 19.35 -15.39 -5.28
C GLU A 105 20.24 -16.15 -6.27
N THR A 106 21.15 -17.00 -5.79
CA THR A 106 22.01 -17.81 -6.65
C THR A 106 21.18 -18.77 -7.50
N GLU A 107 20.19 -19.43 -6.91
CA GLU A 107 19.25 -20.29 -7.64
C GLU A 107 18.32 -19.50 -8.56
N ALA A 108 17.88 -18.31 -8.14
CA ALA A 108 17.08 -17.44 -8.99
C ALA A 108 17.86 -17.01 -10.25
N LEU A 109 19.13 -16.61 -10.10
CA LEU A 109 19.99 -16.16 -11.21
C LEU A 109 20.32 -17.27 -12.22
N LYS A 110 20.23 -18.55 -11.82
CA LYS A 110 20.30 -19.67 -12.77
C LYS A 110 19.08 -19.75 -13.69
N ARG A 111 17.93 -19.22 -13.25
CA ARG A 111 16.63 -19.32 -13.95
C ARG A 111 16.19 -18.00 -14.58
N MET A 112 16.75 -16.86 -14.17
CA MET A 112 16.38 -15.55 -14.68
C MET A 112 17.54 -14.56 -14.74
N PRO A 113 17.53 -13.59 -15.67
CA PRO A 113 18.53 -12.52 -15.72
C PRO A 113 18.52 -11.65 -14.45
N ALA A 114 19.67 -11.06 -14.12
CA ALA A 114 19.82 -10.19 -12.94
C ALA A 114 18.83 -9.02 -12.92
N GLY A 115 18.56 -8.37 -14.07
CA GLY A 115 17.59 -7.28 -14.15
C GLY A 115 16.15 -7.72 -13.81
N ARG A 116 15.78 -8.96 -14.14
CA ARG A 116 14.48 -9.53 -13.77
C ARG A 116 14.40 -9.81 -12.27
N LEU A 117 15.48 -10.32 -11.69
CA LEU A 117 15.56 -10.53 -10.24
C LEU A 117 15.41 -9.20 -9.48
N ASP A 118 16.13 -8.16 -9.89
CA ASP A 118 16.02 -6.82 -9.30
C ASP A 118 14.59 -6.25 -9.38
N TYR A 119 13.96 -6.37 -10.56
CA TYR A 119 12.57 -5.98 -10.75
C TYR A 119 11.61 -6.72 -9.80
N LEU A 120 11.76 -8.03 -9.67
CA LEU A 120 10.93 -8.84 -8.77
C LEU A 120 11.17 -8.46 -7.30
N LYS A 121 12.41 -8.23 -6.87
CA LYS A 121 12.70 -7.76 -5.51
C LYS A 121 11.94 -6.48 -5.17
N ARG A 122 11.86 -5.54 -6.11
CA ARG A 122 11.11 -4.29 -5.93
C ARG A 122 9.59 -4.48 -5.86
N LEU A 123 9.06 -5.44 -6.62
CA LEU A 123 7.61 -5.66 -6.70
C LEU A 123 7.04 -6.56 -5.61
N LEU A 124 7.77 -7.59 -5.18
CA LEU A 124 7.25 -8.62 -4.29
C LEU A 124 6.60 -8.08 -3.01
N PRO A 125 7.10 -7.02 -2.34
CA PRO A 125 6.41 -6.45 -1.19
C PRO A 125 4.96 -6.05 -1.48
N PHE A 126 4.66 -5.57 -2.69
CA PHE A 126 3.32 -5.17 -3.13
C PHE A 126 2.45 -6.35 -3.58
N LEU A 127 3.03 -7.51 -3.85
CA LEU A 127 2.33 -8.70 -4.34
C LEU A 127 2.05 -9.75 -3.25
N LYS A 128 2.51 -9.52 -2.00
CA LYS A 128 2.32 -10.46 -0.88
C LYS A 128 0.87 -10.57 -0.43
N ASN A 129 0.15 -9.45 -0.38
CA ASN A 129 -1.24 -9.43 0.06
C ASN A 129 -2.17 -9.79 -1.11
N GLN A 130 -2.54 -11.07 -1.21
CA GLN A 130 -3.37 -11.59 -2.29
C GLN A 130 -4.75 -12.04 -1.77
N SER A 131 -5.79 -11.80 -2.57
CA SER A 131 -7.14 -12.28 -2.30
C SER A 131 -7.90 -12.45 -3.61
N GLU A 132 -8.88 -13.36 -3.67
CA GLU A 132 -9.85 -13.38 -4.78
C GLU A 132 -10.76 -12.13 -4.77
N ASP A 133 -10.92 -11.49 -3.61
CA ASP A 133 -11.45 -10.13 -3.53
C ASP A 133 -10.36 -9.12 -3.94
N CYS A 134 -10.19 -8.94 -5.25
CA CYS A 134 -9.15 -8.08 -5.83
C CYS A 134 -9.66 -7.10 -6.90
N LEU A 135 -10.97 -6.98 -7.11
CA LEU A 135 -11.55 -6.11 -8.15
C LEU A 135 -11.62 -4.64 -7.71
N TYR A 136 -10.43 -4.05 -7.56
CA TYR A 136 -10.22 -2.68 -7.13
C TYR A 136 -9.38 -1.91 -8.15
N LEU A 137 -9.58 -0.60 -8.20
CA LEU A 137 -8.77 0.32 -9.00
C LEU A 137 -8.18 1.42 -8.13
N ASN A 138 -7.12 2.05 -8.65
CA ASN A 138 -6.47 3.19 -8.05
C ASN A 138 -6.57 4.38 -9.02
N ILE A 139 -6.96 5.54 -8.53
CA ILE A 139 -7.12 6.77 -9.32
C ILE A 139 -6.09 7.77 -8.84
N TYR A 140 -5.39 8.42 -9.77
CA TYR A 140 -4.44 9.48 -9.51
C TYR A 140 -4.83 10.70 -10.35
N ALA A 141 -5.19 11.79 -9.69
CA ALA A 141 -5.60 13.02 -10.35
C ALA A 141 -4.75 14.19 -9.84
N PRO A 142 -4.38 15.18 -10.67
CA PRO A 142 -3.80 16.42 -10.19
C PRO A 142 -4.69 17.06 -9.11
N ALA A 143 -4.10 17.50 -8.00
CA ALA A 143 -4.86 18.04 -6.87
C ALA A 143 -5.50 19.41 -7.19
N SER A 144 -4.88 20.19 -8.08
CA SER A 144 -5.47 21.37 -8.70
C SER A 144 -6.11 20.95 -10.03
N GLY A 145 -7.44 20.91 -10.07
CA GLY A 145 -8.17 20.91 -11.33
C GLY A 145 -8.39 22.36 -11.73
N GLU A 146 -7.77 22.80 -12.82
CA GLU A 146 -8.34 23.86 -13.67
C GLU A 146 -9.30 23.21 -14.68
#